data_AF-A0A7S1V782-F1
#
_entry.id   AF-A0A7S1V782-F1
#
_cell.length_a   1.000
_cell.length_b   1.000
_cell.length_c   1.000
_cell.angle_alpha   90.00
_cell.angle_beta   90.00
_cell.angle_gamma   90.00
#
_symmetry.space_group_name_H-M   'P 1'
#
loop_
_entity.id
_entity.type
_entity.pdbx_description
1 polymer ?
#
loop_
_entity_poly.entity_id
_entity_poly.type
_entity_poly.pdbx_seq_one_letter_code
_entity_poly.pdbx_strand_id
1 'polypeptide(L)'
;MAKFTVAVLSSLLASAIAFAPSQQSRSSQNLMATGFEEVGGSAWDPMSLGTLGTGEAFDTFPNMFPNKQYLQESEIKHGRMCMLAWTGIWATHVGGMGLGMHIPGMPDEPDWTKALGVVAQEQPALFGAILLFISIAEGEGVGHAGDNFRGMSEKEPGNMGFDPWGLKSKLSEEKQERYKIVEMKNGRAAMIAMASMFAFESIPGSVPLMDLFGAQ
;
A
#
# COMPACT_ATOMS: atom_id res chain seq x y z
N MET A 1 -31.76 64.74 -31.99
CA MET A 1 -31.91 63.92 -30.77
C MET A 1 -31.79 62.41 -30.97
N ALA A 2 -31.89 61.86 -32.20
CA ALA A 2 -31.80 60.39 -32.41
C ALA A 2 -30.38 59.78 -32.37
N LYS A 3 -29.32 60.58 -32.57
CA LYS A 3 -27.93 60.06 -32.65
C LYS A 3 -27.26 59.83 -31.29
N PHE A 4 -27.73 60.50 -30.22
CA PHE A 4 -27.16 60.37 -28.89
C PHE A 4 -27.70 59.11 -28.16
N THR A 5 -28.94 58.73 -28.45
CA THR A 5 -29.60 57.55 -27.85
C THR A 5 -29.00 56.23 -28.36
N VAL A 6 -28.53 56.18 -29.61
CA VAL A 6 -27.92 54.97 -30.20
C VAL A 6 -26.54 54.69 -29.60
N ALA A 7 -25.76 55.72 -29.26
CA ALA A 7 -24.42 55.53 -28.68
C ALA A 7 -24.45 54.97 -27.24
N VAL A 8 -25.46 55.35 -26.45
CA VAL A 8 -25.62 54.86 -25.06
C VAL A 8 -26.15 53.42 -25.01
N LEU A 9 -26.99 53.03 -25.98
CA LEU A 9 -27.48 51.64 -26.09
C LEU A 9 -26.37 50.66 -26.50
N SER A 10 -25.46 51.08 -27.38
CA SER A 10 -24.33 50.24 -27.82
C SER A 10 -23.28 50.00 -26.73
N SER A 11 -23.07 50.95 -25.81
CA SER A 11 -22.12 50.77 -24.70
C SER A 11 -22.66 49.89 -23.57
N LEU A 12 -23.99 49.85 -23.37
CA LEU A 12 -24.66 48.97 -22.42
C LEU A 12 -24.74 47.51 -22.90
N LEU A 13 -24.78 47.27 -24.21
CA LEU A 13 -24.70 45.93 -24.79
C LEU A 13 -23.28 45.35 -24.74
N ALA A 14 -22.25 46.20 -24.84
CA ALA A 14 -20.85 45.79 -24.74
C ALA A 14 -20.44 45.38 -23.31
N SER A 15 -21.02 46.01 -22.28
CA SER A 15 -20.73 45.68 -20.87
C SER A 15 -21.36 44.37 -20.38
N ALA A 16 -22.39 43.86 -21.07
CA ALA A 16 -23.05 42.61 -20.69
C ALA A 16 -22.29 41.34 -21.12
N ILE A 17 -21.45 41.41 -22.17
CA ILE A 17 -20.70 40.25 -22.68
C ILE A 17 -19.39 40.05 -21.89
N ALA A 18 -18.85 41.12 -21.27
CA ALA A 18 -17.62 41.07 -20.48
C ALA A 18 -17.77 40.33 -19.13
N PHE A 19 -19.00 40.04 -18.70
CA PHE A 19 -19.31 39.31 -17.47
C PHE A 19 -20.04 37.98 -17.69
N ALA A 20 -20.00 37.42 -18.91
CA ALA A 20 -20.43 36.05 -19.11
C ALA A 20 -19.42 35.09 -18.45
N PRO A 21 -19.84 34.15 -17.58
CA PRO A 21 -18.92 33.17 -17.01
C PRO A 21 -18.34 32.35 -18.15
N SER A 22 -17.02 32.46 -18.37
CA SER A 22 -16.34 31.56 -19.27
C SER A 22 -16.46 30.16 -18.67
N GLN A 23 -17.10 29.24 -19.39
CA GLN A 23 -16.96 27.82 -19.10
C GLN A 23 -15.49 27.48 -19.36
N GLN A 24 -14.66 27.64 -18.33
CA GLN A 24 -13.36 27.00 -18.30
C GLN A 24 -13.65 25.52 -18.42
N SER A 25 -13.43 24.96 -19.61
CA SER A 25 -13.21 23.54 -19.78
C SER A 25 -12.04 23.21 -18.87
N ARG A 26 -12.34 22.77 -17.64
CA ARG A 26 -11.38 22.08 -16.82
C ARG A 26 -11.12 20.80 -17.59
N SER A 27 -10.04 20.78 -18.39
CA SER A 27 -9.46 19.51 -18.78
C SER A 27 -9.10 18.83 -17.46
N SER A 28 -9.91 17.88 -17.03
CA SER A 28 -9.47 16.88 -16.08
C SER A 28 -8.35 16.16 -16.81
N GLN A 29 -7.11 16.61 -16.62
CA GLN A 29 -6.00 15.74 -16.93
C GLN A 29 -6.18 14.56 -15.98
N ASN A 30 -6.59 13.41 -16.54
CA ASN A 30 -6.41 12.15 -15.86
C ASN A 30 -4.89 11.96 -15.77
N LEU A 31 -4.27 12.56 -14.76
CA LEU A 31 -2.95 12.15 -14.32
C LEU A 31 -3.16 10.72 -13.85
N MET A 32 -2.82 9.78 -14.74
CA MET A 32 -2.63 8.40 -14.34
C MET A 32 -1.65 8.44 -13.18
N ALA A 33 -2.08 7.90 -12.04
CA ALA A 33 -1.19 7.79 -10.90
C ALA A 33 0.02 6.97 -11.36
N THR A 34 1.21 7.53 -11.22
CA THR A 34 2.48 6.88 -11.57
C THR A 34 3.05 6.12 -10.38
N GLY A 35 2.55 6.38 -9.16
CA GLY A 35 3.08 5.81 -7.93
C GLY A 35 4.34 6.52 -7.42
N PHE A 36 4.76 7.59 -8.08
CA PHE A 36 5.96 8.38 -7.77
C PHE A 36 5.65 9.84 -7.46
N GLU A 37 4.39 10.17 -7.21
CA GLU A 37 3.93 11.54 -6.96
C GLU A 37 4.61 12.16 -5.73
N GLU A 38 4.90 11.34 -4.72
CA GLU A 38 5.54 11.78 -3.48
C GLU A 38 7.06 11.97 -3.60
N VAL A 39 7.68 11.46 -4.67
CA VAL A 39 9.16 11.42 -4.84
C VAL A 39 9.64 12.17 -6.09
N GLY A 40 8.80 13.04 -6.66
CA GLY A 40 9.18 13.90 -7.79
C GLY A 40 8.96 13.27 -9.17
N GLY A 41 8.14 12.22 -9.27
CA GLY A 41 7.71 11.62 -10.53
C GLY A 41 8.70 10.64 -11.17
N SER A 42 9.81 10.33 -10.49
CA SER A 42 10.80 9.35 -10.93
C SER A 42 10.93 8.17 -9.95
N ALA A 43 11.49 7.06 -10.43
CA ALA A 43 11.78 5.91 -9.58
C ALA A 43 12.79 6.30 -8.49
N TRP A 44 12.40 6.09 -7.23
CA TRP A 44 13.25 6.38 -6.07
C TRP A 44 14.11 5.18 -5.70
N ASP A 45 15.34 5.16 -6.22
CA ASP A 45 16.38 4.18 -5.85
C ASP A 45 17.71 4.91 -5.57
N PRO A 46 17.85 5.57 -4.40
CA PRO A 46 19.03 6.38 -4.08
C PRO A 46 20.31 5.54 -3.89
N MET A 47 20.16 4.26 -3.52
CA MET A 47 21.27 3.35 -3.25
C MET A 47 21.56 2.38 -4.41
N SER A 48 20.81 2.48 -5.52
CA SER A 48 20.97 1.60 -6.68
C SER A 48 20.83 0.12 -6.32
N LEU A 49 19.93 -0.21 -5.39
CA LEU A 49 19.71 -1.58 -4.95
C LEU A 49 19.04 -2.43 -6.04
N GLY A 50 18.23 -1.80 -6.90
CA GLY A 50 17.57 -2.49 -8.02
C GLY A 50 18.47 -2.78 -9.22
N THR A 51 19.69 -2.20 -9.24
CA THR A 51 20.72 -2.46 -10.27
C THR A 51 21.86 -3.33 -9.74
N LEU A 52 21.87 -3.64 -8.45
CA LEU A 52 22.86 -4.52 -7.82
C LEU A 52 22.79 -5.93 -8.42
N GLY A 53 23.93 -6.46 -8.89
CA GLY A 53 23.99 -7.77 -9.56
C GLY A 53 23.44 -7.81 -10.99
N THR A 54 22.95 -6.67 -11.51
CA THR A 54 22.81 -6.50 -12.97
C THR A 54 24.16 -6.03 -13.50
N GLY A 55 24.60 -6.53 -14.67
CA GLY A 55 25.97 -6.39 -15.20
C GLY A 55 26.50 -4.96 -15.43
N GLU A 56 25.81 -3.93 -14.93
CA GLU A 56 26.27 -2.54 -14.83
C GLU A 56 27.13 -2.28 -13.57
N ALA A 57 26.99 -3.09 -12.52
CA ALA A 57 27.89 -3.13 -11.36
C ALA A 57 28.76 -4.38 -11.42
N PHE A 58 30.06 -4.26 -11.11
CA PHE A 58 31.05 -5.34 -11.17
C PHE A 58 30.55 -6.61 -10.45
N ASP A 59 30.19 -7.65 -11.21
CA ASP A 59 29.61 -8.89 -10.70
C ASP A 59 30.70 -9.76 -10.07
N THR A 60 30.92 -9.55 -8.76
CA THR A 60 31.80 -10.41 -7.95
C THR A 60 31.07 -11.64 -7.43
N PHE A 61 29.73 -11.66 -7.50
CA PHE A 61 28.88 -12.65 -6.83
C PHE A 61 27.70 -13.07 -7.73
N PRO A 62 27.93 -14.01 -8.66
CA PRO A 62 26.91 -14.39 -9.64
C PRO A 62 25.70 -15.01 -8.96
N ASN A 63 24.50 -14.51 -9.30
CA ASN A 63 23.21 -14.94 -8.74
C ASN A 63 23.13 -14.86 -7.19
N MET A 64 23.85 -13.94 -6.56
CA MET A 64 23.71 -13.68 -5.12
C MET A 64 22.71 -12.55 -4.82
N PHE A 65 22.39 -11.73 -5.83
CA PHE A 65 21.44 -10.65 -5.71
C PHE A 65 20.10 -11.02 -6.35
N PRO A 66 18.96 -10.71 -5.71
CA PRO A 66 17.65 -11.02 -6.24
C PRO A 66 17.34 -10.18 -7.49
N ASN A 67 16.69 -10.81 -8.47
CA ASN A 67 16.14 -10.11 -9.62
C ASN A 67 15.01 -9.13 -9.20
N LYS A 68 14.74 -8.13 -10.05
CA LYS A 68 13.64 -7.16 -9.91
C LYS A 68 12.28 -7.84 -9.67
N GLN A 69 12.00 -8.97 -10.32
CA GLN A 69 10.75 -9.72 -10.10
C GLN A 69 10.60 -10.20 -8.66
N TYR A 70 11.68 -10.74 -8.08
CA TYR A 70 11.72 -11.16 -6.68
C TYR A 70 11.57 -9.98 -5.72
N LEU A 71 12.22 -8.85 -6.00
CA LEU A 71 12.12 -7.63 -5.20
C LEU A 71 10.69 -7.07 -5.20
N GLN A 72 10.02 -7.04 -6.36
CA GLN A 72 8.64 -6.60 -6.49
C GLN A 72 7.67 -7.51 -5.73
N GLU A 73 7.81 -8.84 -5.86
CA GLU A 73 6.97 -9.77 -5.10
C GLU A 73 7.24 -9.66 -3.59
N SER A 74 8.49 -9.44 -3.19
CA SER A 74 8.88 -9.23 -1.79
C SER A 74 8.22 -7.98 -1.22
N GLU A 75 8.25 -6.86 -1.94
CA GLU A 75 7.61 -5.61 -1.53
C GLU A 75 6.10 -5.80 -1.31
N ILE A 76 5.42 -6.45 -2.26
CA ILE A 76 3.97 -6.70 -2.18
C ILE A 76 3.63 -7.62 -1.00
N LYS A 77 4.41 -8.69 -0.80
CA LYS A 77 4.20 -9.62 0.33
C LYS A 77 4.37 -8.91 1.68
N HIS A 78 5.45 -8.15 1.87
CA HIS A 78 5.67 -7.39 3.11
C HIS A 78 4.57 -6.34 3.31
N GLY A 79 4.17 -5.64 2.25
CA GLY A 79 3.05 -4.68 2.31
C GLY A 79 1.74 -5.32 2.78
N ARG A 80 1.35 -6.46 2.20
CA ARG A 80 0.12 -7.19 2.61
C ARG A 80 0.19 -7.69 4.04
N MET A 81 1.31 -8.27 4.45
CA MET A 81 1.52 -8.74 5.82
C MET A 81 1.44 -7.59 6.83
N CYS A 82 2.10 -6.46 6.55
CA CYS A 82 2.07 -5.30 7.43
C CYS A 82 0.68 -4.64 7.50
N MET A 83 -0.08 -4.60 6.40
CA MET A 83 -1.47 -4.12 6.44
C MET A 83 -2.34 -4.95 7.39
N LEU A 84 -2.24 -6.28 7.32
CA LEU A 84 -2.97 -7.18 8.23
C LEU A 84 -2.47 -7.08 9.67
N ALA A 85 -1.15 -7.04 9.88
CA ALA A 85 -0.55 -6.96 11.20
C ALA A 85 -0.93 -5.66 11.93
N TRP A 86 -0.82 -4.51 11.25
CA TRP A 86 -1.15 -3.22 11.83
C TRP A 86 -2.64 -3.15 12.22
N THR A 87 -3.55 -3.59 11.35
CA THR A 87 -4.97 -3.63 11.66
C THR A 87 -5.29 -4.62 12.78
N GLY A 88 -4.60 -5.76 12.84
CA GLY A 88 -4.75 -6.74 13.92
C GLY A 88 -4.41 -6.15 15.28
N ILE A 89 -3.22 -5.54 15.42
CA ILE A 89 -2.77 -4.90 16.65
C ILE A 89 -3.73 -3.78 17.08
N TRP A 90 -4.11 -2.91 16.15
CA TRP A 90 -5.02 -1.79 16.44
C TRP A 90 -6.43 -2.27 16.85
N ALA A 91 -6.93 -3.33 16.23
CA ALA A 91 -8.26 -3.86 16.53
C ALA A 91 -8.34 -4.51 17.91
N THR A 92 -7.29 -5.21 18.34
CA THR A 92 -7.25 -5.90 19.64
C THR A 92 -6.79 -5.02 20.80
N HIS A 93 -6.15 -3.88 20.52
CA HIS A 93 -5.70 -2.97 21.59
C HIS A 93 -6.90 -2.42 22.38
N VAL A 94 -6.84 -2.54 23.71
CA VAL A 94 -7.89 -2.10 24.63
C VAL A 94 -7.45 -0.81 25.32
N GLY A 95 -8.26 0.25 25.21
CA GLY A 95 -7.95 1.56 25.78
C GLY A 95 -7.41 2.56 24.76
N GLY A 96 -7.28 3.83 25.15
CA GLY A 96 -6.85 4.91 24.27
C GLY A 96 -7.71 5.03 23.00
N MET A 97 -7.07 4.96 21.82
CA MET A 97 -7.73 4.93 20.51
C MET A 97 -7.94 3.49 19.96
N GLY A 98 -7.69 2.46 20.76
CA GLY A 98 -7.89 1.06 20.37
C GLY A 98 -9.37 0.70 20.25
N LEU A 99 -9.68 -0.31 19.42
CA LEU A 99 -11.05 -0.77 19.22
C LEU A 99 -11.53 -1.76 20.29
N GLY A 100 -10.60 -2.41 20.99
CA GLY A 100 -10.90 -3.40 22.04
C GLY A 100 -11.78 -4.56 21.56
N MET A 101 -11.69 -4.93 20.29
CA MET A 101 -12.47 -6.03 19.73
C MET A 101 -11.89 -7.36 20.17
N HIS A 102 -12.71 -8.20 20.77
CA HIS A 102 -12.33 -9.54 21.22
C HIS A 102 -13.27 -10.59 20.64
N ILE A 103 -12.71 -11.69 20.14
CA ILE A 103 -13.48 -12.83 19.64
C ILE A 103 -13.82 -13.73 20.83
N PRO A 104 -15.11 -13.94 21.17
CA PRO A 104 -15.48 -14.75 22.31
C PRO A 104 -14.85 -16.16 22.28
N GLY A 105 -14.13 -16.51 23.34
CA GLY A 105 -13.47 -17.82 23.48
C GLY A 105 -11.99 -17.86 23.08
N MET A 106 -11.42 -16.72 22.67
CA MET A 106 -9.97 -16.57 22.52
C MET A 106 -9.34 -16.08 23.84
N PRO A 107 -8.03 -16.27 24.04
CA PRO A 107 -7.33 -15.70 25.20
C PRO A 107 -7.36 -14.18 25.18
N ASP A 108 -7.55 -13.58 26.36
CA ASP A 108 -7.45 -12.14 26.59
C ASP A 108 -6.00 -11.77 26.94
N GLU A 109 -5.24 -11.31 25.95
CA GLU A 109 -3.89 -10.75 26.17
C GLU A 109 -3.83 -9.32 25.58
N PRO A 110 -3.60 -8.29 26.41
CA PRO A 110 -3.57 -6.90 25.95
C PRO A 110 -2.29 -6.55 25.16
N ASP A 111 -1.20 -7.28 25.41
CA ASP A 111 0.10 -7.07 24.77
C ASP A 111 0.24 -7.97 23.54
N TRP A 112 0.27 -7.35 22.36
CA TRP A 112 0.37 -8.06 21.09
C TRP A 112 1.68 -8.83 20.94
N THR A 113 2.75 -8.47 21.67
CA THR A 113 4.03 -9.18 21.63
C THR A 113 3.97 -10.56 22.27
N LYS A 114 3.08 -10.75 23.25
CA LYS A 114 2.89 -12.02 23.97
C LYS A 114 1.70 -12.82 23.45
N ALA A 115 0.71 -12.15 22.86
CA ALA A 115 -0.54 -12.75 22.42
C ALA A 115 -0.36 -14.01 21.55
N LEU A 116 0.63 -14.02 20.65
CA LEU A 116 0.91 -15.19 19.80
C LEU A 116 1.27 -16.44 20.61
N GLY A 117 2.10 -16.28 21.64
CA GLY A 117 2.53 -17.38 22.50
C GLY A 117 1.38 -17.95 23.32
N VAL A 118 0.50 -17.08 23.83
CA VAL A 118 -0.70 -17.48 24.58
C VAL A 118 -1.66 -18.27 23.69
N VAL A 119 -1.97 -17.76 22.49
CA VAL A 119 -2.83 -18.48 21.52
C VAL A 119 -2.25 -19.84 21.14
N ALA A 120 -0.93 -19.93 20.93
CA ALA A 120 -0.28 -21.20 20.59
C ALA A 120 -0.35 -22.24 21.72
N GLN A 121 -0.35 -21.80 22.99
CA GLN A 121 -0.43 -22.69 24.16
C GLN A 121 -1.86 -23.11 24.47
N GLU A 122 -2.81 -22.18 24.44
CA GLU A 122 -4.21 -22.46 24.82
C GLU A 122 -5.01 -23.11 23.69
N GLN A 123 -4.69 -22.77 22.42
CA GLN A 123 -5.41 -23.24 21.24
C GLN A 123 -4.45 -23.83 20.18
N PRO A 124 -3.69 -24.89 20.50
CA PRO A 124 -2.67 -25.44 19.61
C PRO A 124 -3.26 -25.98 18.30
N ALA A 125 -4.50 -26.48 18.32
CA ALA A 125 -5.18 -26.97 17.12
C ALA A 125 -5.51 -25.83 16.14
N LEU A 126 -6.02 -24.69 16.64
CA LEU A 126 -6.31 -23.53 15.82
C LEU A 126 -5.03 -22.92 15.27
N PHE A 127 -4.02 -22.74 16.12
CA PHE A 127 -2.72 -22.22 15.72
C PHE A 127 -2.06 -23.11 14.65
N GLY A 128 -2.06 -24.43 14.86
CA GLY A 128 -1.52 -25.39 13.90
C GLY A 128 -2.26 -25.39 12.56
N ALA A 129 -3.59 -25.26 12.58
CA ALA A 129 -4.39 -25.17 11.35
C ALA A 129 -4.09 -23.89 10.55
N ILE A 130 -3.96 -22.73 11.22
CA ILE A 130 -3.61 -21.46 10.58
C ILE A 130 -2.19 -21.53 10.00
N LEU A 131 -1.22 -22.04 10.76
CA LEU A 131 0.16 -22.16 10.30
C LEU A 131 0.27 -23.11 9.10
N LEU A 132 -0.46 -24.23 9.13
CA LEU A 132 -0.50 -25.16 8.01
C LEU A 132 -1.10 -24.51 6.76
N PHE A 133 -2.21 -23.78 6.91
CA PHE A 133 -2.83 -23.06 5.81
C PHE A 133 -1.87 -22.03 5.18
N ILE A 134 -1.19 -21.23 6.00
CA ILE A 134 -0.19 -20.25 5.53
C ILE A 134 0.96 -20.98 4.81
N SER A 135 1.43 -22.09 5.37
CA SER A 135 2.54 -22.87 4.79
C SER A 135 2.18 -23.44 3.41
N ILE A 136 0.97 -23.96 3.24
CA ILE A 136 0.49 -24.46 1.94
C ILE A 136 0.32 -23.30 0.96
N ALA A 137 -0.32 -22.21 1.37
CA ALA A 137 -0.55 -21.04 0.51
C ALA A 137 0.77 -20.41 0.03
N GLU A 138 1.77 -20.28 0.91
CA GLU A 138 3.09 -19.77 0.55
C GLU A 138 3.85 -20.75 -0.36
N GLY A 139 3.73 -22.05 -0.10
CA GLY A 139 4.34 -23.11 -0.91
C GLY A 139 3.80 -23.15 -2.35
N GLU A 140 2.47 -23.12 -2.52
CA GLU A 140 1.85 -23.08 -3.85
C GLU A 140 2.15 -21.79 -4.61
N GLY A 141 2.33 -20.67 -3.89
CA GLY A 141 2.68 -19.37 -4.46
C GLY A 141 4.01 -19.35 -5.22
N VAL A 142 4.94 -20.25 -4.89
CA VAL A 142 6.23 -20.43 -5.57
C VAL A 142 6.23 -21.68 -6.45
N GLY A 143 5.55 -22.76 -6.04
CA GLY A 143 5.60 -24.06 -6.71
C GLY A 143 5.19 -24.05 -8.18
N HIS A 144 4.32 -23.12 -8.59
CA HIS A 144 3.84 -23.00 -9.97
C HIS A 144 4.51 -21.87 -10.77
N ALA A 145 5.35 -21.06 -10.12
CA ALA A 145 5.84 -19.81 -10.69
C ALA A 145 7.23 -19.94 -11.35
N GLY A 146 8.04 -20.94 -10.98
CA GLY A 146 9.43 -21.07 -11.43
C GLY A 146 10.42 -20.29 -10.54
N ASP A 147 11.66 -20.12 -11.01
CA ASP A 147 12.71 -19.44 -10.25
C ASP A 147 12.56 -17.92 -10.32
N ASN A 148 11.85 -17.36 -9.34
CA ASN A 148 11.64 -15.92 -9.22
C ASN A 148 12.93 -15.16 -8.86
N PHE A 149 13.87 -15.79 -8.15
CA PHE A 149 15.12 -15.14 -7.74
C PHE A 149 15.98 -14.77 -8.96
N ARG A 150 15.96 -15.61 -10.00
CA ARG A 150 16.66 -15.36 -11.27
C ARG A 150 15.82 -14.63 -12.31
N GLY A 151 14.56 -14.29 -12.00
CA GLY A 151 13.64 -13.65 -12.94
C GLY A 151 13.11 -14.60 -14.03
N MET A 152 13.16 -15.90 -13.78
CA MET A 152 12.63 -16.95 -14.68
C MET A 152 11.19 -17.30 -14.34
N SER A 153 10.49 -16.42 -13.61
CA SER A 153 9.11 -16.64 -13.22
C SER A 153 8.15 -16.23 -14.33
N GLU A 154 7.20 -17.11 -14.66
CA GLU A 154 6.13 -16.80 -15.63
C GLU A 154 4.96 -16.05 -14.97
N LYS A 155 4.97 -15.93 -13.65
CA LYS A 155 3.93 -15.27 -12.85
C LYS A 155 4.16 -13.76 -12.75
N GLU A 156 3.08 -12.99 -12.89
CA GLU A 156 3.08 -11.56 -12.53
C GLU A 156 3.38 -11.41 -11.01
N PRO A 157 4.38 -10.61 -10.60
CA PRO A 157 4.72 -10.44 -9.20
C PRO A 157 3.51 -10.02 -8.35
N GLY A 158 3.29 -10.74 -7.24
CA GLY A 158 2.14 -10.49 -6.33
C GLY A 158 0.80 -11.08 -6.77
N ASN A 159 0.69 -11.68 -7.96
CA ASN A 159 -0.50 -12.41 -8.37
C ASN A 159 -0.54 -13.81 -7.74
N MET A 160 -1.49 -14.04 -6.82
CA MET A 160 -1.68 -15.33 -6.14
C MET A 160 -2.93 -16.09 -6.64
N GLY A 161 -3.60 -15.60 -7.69
CA GLY A 161 -4.85 -16.20 -8.18
C GLY A 161 -6.06 -16.01 -7.26
N PHE A 162 -5.92 -15.21 -6.19
CA PHE A 162 -6.98 -14.96 -5.21
C PHE A 162 -7.90 -13.82 -5.65
N ASP A 163 -8.83 -14.10 -6.57
CA ASP A 163 -9.92 -13.18 -6.96
C ASP A 163 -11.29 -13.87 -6.83
N PRO A 164 -11.79 -14.09 -5.59
CA PRO A 164 -13.06 -14.79 -5.37
C PRO A 164 -14.28 -14.04 -5.94
N TRP A 165 -14.17 -12.73 -6.18
CA TRP A 165 -15.26 -11.86 -6.63
C TRP A 165 -15.19 -11.52 -8.13
N GLY A 166 -14.13 -11.96 -8.81
CA GLY A 166 -13.89 -11.68 -10.23
C GLY A 166 -13.70 -10.20 -10.53
N LEU A 167 -13.18 -9.42 -9.58
CA LEU A 167 -13.02 -7.98 -9.72
C LEU A 167 -12.11 -7.62 -10.88
N LYS A 168 -11.08 -8.43 -11.15
CA LYS A 168 -10.15 -8.21 -12.27
C LYS A 168 -10.89 -8.23 -13.62
N SER A 169 -11.80 -9.18 -13.81
CA SER A 169 -12.59 -9.28 -15.05
C SER A 169 -13.67 -8.20 -15.23
N LYS A 170 -14.07 -7.53 -14.15
CA LYS A 170 -15.16 -6.53 -14.15
C LYS A 170 -14.65 -5.09 -14.26
N LEU A 171 -13.38 -4.87 -13.98
CA LEU A 171 -12.76 -3.54 -13.95
C LEU A 171 -11.99 -3.26 -15.25
N SER A 172 -12.04 -2.00 -15.70
CA SER A 172 -11.18 -1.53 -16.79
C SER A 172 -9.70 -1.62 -16.41
N GLU A 173 -8.82 -1.79 -17.40
CA GLU A 173 -7.36 -1.91 -17.21
C GLU A 173 -6.79 -0.72 -16.41
N GLU A 174 -7.19 0.50 -16.73
CA GLU A 174 -6.81 1.73 -15.99
C GLU A 174 -7.18 1.66 -14.50
N LYS A 175 -8.35 1.08 -14.18
CA LYS A 175 -8.75 0.91 -12.77
C LYS A 175 -7.92 -0.17 -12.09
N GLN A 176 -7.59 -1.25 -12.79
CA GLN A 176 -6.76 -2.32 -12.24
C GLN A 176 -5.36 -1.79 -11.88
N GLU A 177 -4.73 -1.03 -12.78
CA GLU A 177 -3.42 -0.41 -12.52
C GLU A 177 -3.49 0.57 -11.35
N ARG A 178 -4.53 1.41 -11.30
CA ARG A 178 -4.75 2.31 -10.18
C ARG A 178 -4.86 1.56 -8.85
N TYR A 179 -5.62 0.45 -8.80
CA TYR A 179 -5.76 -0.32 -7.56
C TYR A 179 -4.45 -1.00 -7.14
N LYS A 180 -3.61 -1.44 -8.08
CA LYS A 180 -2.26 -1.94 -7.77
C LYS A 180 -1.40 -0.85 -7.11
N ILE A 181 -1.46 0.38 -7.60
CA ILE A 181 -0.73 1.51 -7.02
C ILE A 181 -1.28 1.85 -5.62
N VAL A 182 -2.60 1.83 -5.44
CA VAL A 182 -3.24 2.05 -4.14
C VAL A 182 -2.80 1.00 -3.13
N GLU A 183 -2.80 -0.29 -3.52
CA GLU A 183 -2.30 -1.38 -2.69
C GLU A 183 -0.84 -1.18 -2.30
N MET A 184 0.01 -0.84 -3.27
CA MET A 184 1.44 -0.61 -3.03
C MET A 184 1.68 0.56 -2.05
N LYS A 185 0.97 1.69 -2.21
CA LYS A 185 1.14 2.84 -1.32
C LYS A 185 0.63 2.56 0.09
N ASN A 186 -0.51 1.90 0.23
CA ASN A 186 -1.02 1.49 1.54
C ASN A 186 -0.09 0.45 2.20
N GLY A 187 0.47 -0.48 1.42
CA GLY A 187 1.47 -1.43 1.88
C GLY A 187 2.74 -0.74 2.39
N ARG A 188 3.27 0.25 1.65
CA ARG A 188 4.43 1.05 2.08
C ARG A 188 4.16 1.81 3.37
N ALA A 189 2.99 2.44 3.49
CA ALA A 189 2.59 3.12 4.72
C ALA A 189 2.49 2.14 5.90
N ALA A 190 1.91 0.96 5.69
CA ALA A 190 1.81 -0.07 6.73
C ALA A 190 3.17 -0.64 7.14
N MET A 191 4.11 -0.80 6.21
CA MET A 191 5.49 -1.22 6.54
C MET A 191 6.18 -0.20 7.45
N ILE A 192 6.01 1.11 7.18
CA ILE A 192 6.53 2.18 8.04
C ILE A 192 5.83 2.16 9.41
N ALA A 193 4.51 1.94 9.43
CA ALA A 193 3.74 1.85 10.68
C ALA A 193 4.23 0.69 11.57
N MET A 194 4.42 -0.50 11.00
CA MET A 194 4.96 -1.65 11.74
C MET A 194 6.38 -1.43 12.22
N ALA A 195 7.26 -0.86 11.40
CA ALA A 195 8.61 -0.49 11.82
C ALA A 195 8.59 0.52 12.99
N SER A 196 7.63 1.46 12.98
CA SER A 196 7.44 2.42 14.07
C SER A 196 6.98 1.74 15.36
N MET A 197 6.10 0.73 15.28
CA MET A 197 5.69 -0.08 16.44
C MET A 197 6.86 -0.85 17.05
N PHE A 198 7.67 -1.51 16.23
CA PHE A 198 8.86 -2.22 16.72
C PHE A 198 9.87 -1.27 17.36
N ALA A 199 10.07 -0.09 16.79
CA ALA A 199 10.97 0.93 17.35
C ALA A 199 10.44 1.45 18.70
N PHE A 200 9.13 1.69 18.81
CA PHE A 200 8.50 2.20 20.03
C PHE A 200 8.70 1.26 21.22
N GLU A 201 8.53 -0.05 21.01
CA GLU A 201 8.73 -1.05 22.08
C GLU A 201 10.20 -1.31 22.40
N SER A 202 11.06 -1.33 21.38
CA SER A 202 12.47 -1.64 21.58
C SER A 202 13.25 -0.47 22.18
N ILE A 203 12.86 0.76 21.85
CA ILE A 203 13.56 1.99 22.24
C ILE A 203 12.52 2.99 22.77
N PRO A 204 12.41 3.16 24.09
CA PRO A 204 11.51 4.13 24.69
C PRO A 204 11.75 5.54 24.15
N GLY A 205 10.68 6.21 23.68
CA GLY A 205 10.74 7.57 23.14
C GLY A 205 11.23 7.69 21.69
N SER A 206 11.39 6.59 20.96
CA SER A 206 11.80 6.60 19.54
C SER A 206 10.74 7.21 18.61
N VAL A 207 9.46 7.01 18.91
CA VAL A 207 8.33 7.56 18.16
C VAL A 207 7.49 8.44 19.10
N PRO A 208 7.85 9.73 19.27
CA PRO A 208 7.21 10.61 20.27
C PRO A 208 5.73 10.87 19.99
N LEU A 209 5.29 10.64 18.74
CA LEU A 209 3.88 10.77 18.36
C LEU A 209 3.00 9.66 18.97
N MET A 210 3.56 8.46 19.20
CA MET A 210 2.83 7.34 19.80
C MET A 210 2.57 7.57 21.30
N ASP A 211 3.50 8.23 21.99
CA ASP A 211 3.32 8.65 23.39
C ASP A 211 2.12 9.62 23.53
N LEU A 212 1.94 10.52 22.57
CA LEU A 212 0.81 11.45 22.53
C LEU A 212 -0.53 10.73 22.29
N PHE A 213 -0.51 9.65 21.51
CA PHE A 213 -1.69 8.85 21.21
C PHE A 213 -2.08 7.89 22.33
N GLY A 214 -1.36 7.90 23.46
CA GLY A 214 -1.66 7.08 24.62
C GLY A 214 -1.46 5.60 24.36
N ALA A 215 -0.52 5.23 23.47
CA ALA A 215 -0.20 3.84 23.12
C ALA A 215 0.66 3.16 24.21
N GLN A 216 0.32 3.35 25.48
CA GLN A 216 0.95 2.71 26.64
C GLN A 216 0.14 1.52 27.14
#